data_AF-A0A4Q5UIT5-F1
#
_entry.id   AF-A0A4Q5UIT5-F1
#
_cell.length_a   1.000
_cell.length_b   1.000
_cell.length_c   1.000
_cell.angle_alpha   90.00
_cell.angle_beta   90.00
_cell.angle_gamma   90.00
#
_symmetry.space_group_name_H-M   'P 1'
#
loop_
_entity.id
_entity.type
_entity.pdbx_description
1 polymer ?
#
loop_
_entity_poly.entity_id
_entity_poly.type
_entity_poly.pdbx_seq_one_letter_code
_entity_poly.pdbx_strand_id
1 'polypeptide(L)'
;MKFRRLFFLALFLLLVIAWFTRPSLEAFNKFYRDEVAAGVPPVIDFSDKFLYSSVTVNFYTAARIEPGTPKKAVSVKKEEFLGLFGKFWKL
;
A
#
# COMPACT_ATOMS: atom_id res chain seq x y z
N MET A 1 14.03 -21.87 -30.92
CA MET A 1 13.78 -20.42 -31.18
C MET A 1 12.34 -19.96 -30.89
N LYS A 2 11.30 -20.75 -31.21
CA LYS A 2 9.88 -20.39 -30.92
C LYS A 2 9.57 -20.24 -29.42
N PHE A 3 10.08 -21.13 -28.57
CA PHE A 3 9.84 -21.08 -27.12
C PHE A 3 10.35 -19.79 -26.45
N ARG A 4 11.54 -19.32 -26.83
CA ARG A 4 12.11 -18.05 -26.35
C ARG A 4 11.21 -16.87 -26.74
N ARG A 5 10.72 -16.81 -27.99
CA ARG A 5 9.78 -15.76 -28.41
C ARG A 5 8.47 -15.82 -27.65
N LEU A 6 7.94 -17.03 -27.43
CA LEU A 6 6.69 -17.22 -26.67
C LEU A 6 6.84 -16.73 -25.22
N PHE A 7 7.97 -17.04 -24.59
CA PHE A 7 8.29 -16.57 -23.24
C PHE A 7 8.38 -15.04 -23.16
N PHE A 8 9.09 -14.40 -24.09
CA PHE A 8 9.17 -12.93 -24.11
C PHE A 8 7.81 -12.27 -24.38
N LEU A 9 6.98 -12.87 -25.24
CA LEU A 9 5.60 -12.42 -25.47
C LEU A 9 4.75 -12.53 -24.21
N ALA A 10 4.83 -13.65 -23.48
CA ALA A 10 4.10 -13.84 -22.23
C ALA A 10 4.56 -12.86 -21.14
N LEU A 11 5.87 -12.65 -21.01
CA LEU A 11 6.45 -11.68 -20.09
C LEU A 11 6.01 -10.25 -20.42
N PHE A 12 6.02 -9.89 -21.70
CA PHE A 12 5.54 -8.58 -22.16
C PHE A 12 4.05 -8.39 -21.82
N LEU A 13 3.21 -9.39 -22.09
CA LEU A 13 1.80 -9.37 -21.72
C LEU A 13 1.60 -9.19 -20.21
N LEU A 14 2.36 -9.90 -19.38
CA LEU A 14 2.34 -9.75 -17.93
C LEU A 14 2.69 -8.32 -17.48
N LEU A 15 3.70 -7.71 -18.09
CA LEU A 15 4.10 -6.33 -17.79
C LEU A 15 3.01 -5.32 -18.18
N VAL A 16 2.39 -5.50 -19.35
CA VAL A 16 1.29 -4.62 -19.79
C VAL A 16 0.08 -4.77 -18.86
N ILE A 17 -0.25 -6.00 -18.45
CA ILE A 17 -1.35 -6.23 -17.51
C ILE A 17 -1.03 -5.57 -16.17
N ALA A 18 0.17 -5.77 -15.61
CA ALA A 18 0.57 -5.15 -14.35
C ALA A 18 0.53 -3.62 -14.41
N TRP A 19 0.93 -3.04 -15.55
CA TRP A 19 0.85 -1.61 -15.81
C TRP A 19 -0.59 -1.08 -15.78
N PHE A 20 -1.51 -1.72 -16.52
CA PHE A 20 -2.91 -1.29 -16.58
C PHE A 20 -3.70 -1.56 -15.29
N THR A 21 -3.31 -2.58 -14.54
CA THR A 21 -3.99 -2.99 -13.30
C THR A 21 -3.31 -2.47 -12.05
N ARG A 22 -2.37 -1.53 -12.16
CA ARG A 22 -1.71 -0.93 -11.00
C ARG A 22 -2.77 -0.23 -10.12
N PRO A 23 -2.94 -0.67 -8.86
CA PRO A 23 -4.00 -0.13 -8.03
C PRO A 23 -3.65 1.29 -7.54
N SER A 24 -4.64 2.19 -7.54
CA SER A 24 -4.47 3.59 -7.16
C SER A 24 -4.64 3.83 -5.66
N LEU A 25 -4.29 5.04 -5.19
CA LEU A 25 -4.59 5.51 -3.83
C LEU A 25 -6.08 5.36 -3.50
N GLU A 26 -6.97 5.71 -4.44
CA GLU A 26 -8.42 5.59 -4.26
C GLU A 26 -8.85 4.13 -4.07
N ALA A 27 -8.27 3.22 -4.86
CA ALA A 27 -8.52 1.79 -4.71
C ALA A 27 -8.05 1.28 -3.34
N PHE A 28 -6.90 1.78 -2.83
CA PHE A 28 -6.42 1.44 -1.49
C PHE A 28 -7.35 1.97 -0.41
N ASN A 29 -7.76 3.24 -0.52
CA ASN A 29 -8.69 3.83 0.43
C ASN A 29 -10.01 3.08 0.51
N LYS A 30 -10.50 2.54 -0.63
CA LYS A 30 -11.68 1.68 -0.65
C LYS A 30 -11.43 0.34 0.05
N PHE A 31 -10.36 -0.36 -0.36
CA PHE A 31 -9.94 -1.64 0.25
C PHE A 31 -9.78 -1.53 1.77
N TYR A 32 -9.08 -0.49 2.23
CA TYR A 32 -8.72 -0.31 3.62
C TYR A 32 -9.87 0.23 4.48
N ARG A 33 -10.80 1.01 3.90
CA ARG A 33 -12.04 1.42 4.59
C ARG A 33 -12.92 0.22 4.94
N ASP A 34 -12.97 -0.78 4.07
CA ASP A 34 -13.73 -2.01 4.33
C ASP A 34 -13.06 -2.87 5.42
N GLU A 35 -11.73 -2.74 5.60
CA GLU A 35 -10.95 -3.54 6.54
C GLU A 35 -10.82 -2.91 7.94
N VAL A 36 -10.88 -1.57 8.05
CA VAL A 36 -10.70 -0.86 9.33
C VAL A 36 -12.03 -0.43 9.93
N ALA A 37 -12.45 -1.14 10.99
CA ALA A 37 -13.52 -0.70 11.88
C ALA A 37 -13.06 0.53 12.70
N ALA A 38 -13.72 1.67 12.44
CA ALA A 38 -13.79 2.90 13.26
C ALA A 38 -12.74 3.04 14.39
N GLY A 39 -11.54 3.52 14.05
CA GLY A 39 -10.49 3.90 15.01
C GLY A 39 -9.90 5.27 14.71
N VAL A 40 -8.76 5.58 15.35
CA VAL A 40 -7.96 6.78 15.05
C VAL A 40 -7.53 6.74 13.58
N PRO A 41 -7.72 7.82 12.79
CA PRO A 41 -7.35 7.84 11.38
C PRO A 41 -5.84 7.59 11.24
N PRO A 42 -5.41 6.53 10.55
CA PRO A 42 -4.00 6.28 10.33
C PRO A 42 -3.44 7.24 9.28
N VAL A 43 -2.13 7.44 9.31
CA VAL A 43 -1.39 8.14 8.24
C VAL A 43 -1.06 7.10 7.17
N ILE A 44 -1.50 7.37 5.94
CA ILE A 44 -1.29 6.49 4.79
C ILE A 44 -0.23 7.12 3.90
N ASP A 45 0.95 6.51 3.84
CA ASP A 45 2.00 6.84 2.89
C ASP A 45 1.85 5.96 1.65
N PHE A 46 1.44 6.56 0.54
CA PHE A 46 1.30 5.87 -0.74
C PHE A 46 2.46 6.20 -1.66
N SER A 47 3.24 5.17 -2.03
CA SER A 47 4.33 5.26 -2.99
C SER A 47 3.92 4.59 -4.28
N ASP A 48 3.77 5.42 -5.31
CA ASP A 48 3.41 4.99 -6.63
C ASP A 48 4.65 4.62 -7.45
N LYS A 49 4.80 3.34 -7.81
CA LYS A 49 5.96 2.85 -8.58
C LYS A 49 5.51 2.33 -9.94
N PHE A 50 6.48 2.05 -10.82
CA PHE A 50 6.20 1.72 -12.23
C PHE A 50 5.23 0.54 -12.41
N LEU A 51 5.42 -0.60 -11.74
CA LEU A 51 4.58 -1.80 -11.90
C LEU A 51 3.73 -2.17 -10.68
N TYR A 52 3.91 -1.45 -9.58
CA TYR A 52 3.28 -1.76 -8.31
C TYR A 52 3.10 -0.49 -7.49
N SER A 53 2.24 -0.54 -6.49
CA SER A 53 2.14 0.50 -5.47
C SER A 53 2.63 -0.08 -4.14
N SER A 54 3.30 0.73 -3.34
CA SER A 54 3.63 0.37 -1.95
C SER A 54 2.88 1.31 -1.05
N VAL A 55 2.18 0.76 -0.06
CA VAL A 55 1.40 1.55 0.88
C VAL A 55 1.84 1.22 2.28
N THR A 56 2.19 2.24 3.05
CA THR A 56 2.53 2.10 4.47
C THR A 56 1.46 2.79 5.28
N VAL A 57 0.82 2.05 6.16
CA VAL A 57 -0.19 2.58 7.07
C VAL A 57 0.42 2.66 8.47
N ASN A 58 0.57 3.87 8.96
CA ASN A 58 1.11 4.16 10.29
C ASN A 58 -0.02 4.62 11.22
N PHE A 59 -0.20 3.91 12.33
CA PHE A 59 -1.12 4.28 13.39
C PHE A 59 -0.36 5.04 14.47
N TYR A 60 -0.84 6.22 14.83
CA TYR A 60 -0.28 7.01 15.91
C TYR A 60 -1.23 7.04 17.11
N THR A 61 -0.67 6.94 18.32
CA THR A 61 -1.38 7.30 19.55
C THR A 61 -0.74 8.51 20.19
N ALA A 62 -1.54 9.28 20.92
CA ALA A 62 -1.01 10.31 21.79
C ALA A 62 -0.22 9.61 22.90
N ALA A 63 1.10 9.83 22.95
CA ALA A 63 1.85 9.41 24.13
C ALA A 63 1.28 10.14 25.35
N ARG A 64 1.17 9.45 26.49
CA ARG A 64 0.91 10.10 27.77
C ARG A 64 2.13 10.99 28.07
N ILE A 65 1.89 12.27 28.30
CA ILE A 65 2.95 13.25 28.53
C ILE A 65 2.72 13.88 29.89
N GLU A 66 3.78 13.93 30.70
CA GLU A 66 3.82 14.72 31.93
C GLU A 66 3.51 16.20 31.64
N PRO A 67 2.86 16.93 32.57
CA PRO A 67 2.46 18.31 32.33
C PRO A 67 3.68 19.21 32.08
N GLY A 68 3.78 19.77 30.87
CA GLY A 68 4.83 20.73 30.48
C GLY A 68 5.56 20.42 29.16
N THR A 69 5.39 19.23 28.59
CA THR A 69 6.12 18.80 27.38
C THR A 69 5.22 18.81 26.14
N PRO A 70 5.70 19.23 24.95
CA PRO A 70 4.88 19.29 23.74
C PRO A 70 4.34 17.91 23.33
N LYS A 71 3.12 17.90 22.78
CA LYS A 71 2.42 16.70 22.31
C LYS A 71 3.28 15.91 21.32
N LYS A 72 3.78 14.72 21.72
CA LYS A 72 4.47 13.77 20.84
C LYS A 72 3.52 12.65 20.43
N ALA A 73 3.33 12.49 19.13
CA ALA A 73 2.67 11.33 18.55
C ALA A 73 3.67 10.18 18.46
N VAL A 74 3.30 8.99 18.94
CA VAL A 74 4.14 7.79 18.86
C VAL A 74 3.46 6.79 17.93
N SER A 75 4.23 6.22 17.00
CA SER A 75 3.74 5.15 16.12
C SER A 75 3.52 3.87 16.93
N VAL A 76 2.29 3.36 16.91
CA VAL A 76 1.85 2.18 17.66
C VAL A 76 1.83 0.94 16.77
N LYS A 77 1.49 1.12 15.50
CA LYS A 77 1.35 0.02 14.55
C LYS A 77 1.73 0.50 13.16
N LYS A 78 2.54 -0.29 12.47
CA LYS A 78 2.90 -0.11 11.07
C LYS A 78 2.39 -1.31 10.29
N GLU A 79 1.60 -1.06 9.26
CA GLU A 79 1.16 -2.09 8.33
C GLU A 79 1.66 -1.74 6.94
N GLU A 80 2.33 -2.68 6.28
CA GLU A 80 2.84 -2.49 4.93
C GLU A 80 1.99 -3.30 3.96
N PHE A 81 1.67 -2.69 2.83
CA PHE A 81 0.89 -3.29 1.76
C PHE A 81 1.58 -3.11 0.42
N LEU A 82 1.44 -4.12 -0.42
CA LEU A 82 1.92 -4.17 -1.79
C LEU A 82 0.72 -4.28 -2.73
N GLY A 83 0.53 -3.26 -3.57
CA GLY A 83 -0.50 -3.26 -4.60
C GLY A 83 0.02 -3.78 -5.93
N LEU A 84 -0.54 -4.90 -6.39
CA LEU A 84 -0.18 -5.60 -7.62
C LEU A 84 -1.44 -6.20 -8.24
N PHE A 85 -1.57 -6.12 -9.56
CA PHE A 85 -2.69 -6.73 -10.31
C PHE A 85 -4.08 -6.36 -9.80
N GLY A 86 -4.29 -5.10 -9.41
CA GLY A 86 -5.57 -4.59 -8.91
C GLY A 86 -5.93 -5.03 -7.49
N LYS A 87 -5.02 -5.72 -6.79
CA LYS A 87 -5.21 -6.19 -5.41
C LYS A 87 -4.12 -5.65 -4.50
N PHE A 88 -4.43 -5.56 -3.21
CA PHE A 88 -3.47 -5.22 -2.16
C PHE A 88 -3.14 -6.46 -1.35
N TRP A 89 -1.86 -6.63 -1.07
CA TRP A 89 -1.29 -7.74 -0.33
C TRP A 89 -0.59 -7.19 0.91
N LYS A 90 -0.94 -7.67 2.09
CA LYS A 90 -0.25 -7.30 3.33
C LYS A 90 1.13 -7.98 3.36
N LEU A 91 2.16 -7.20 3.68
CA LEU A 91 3.54 -7.67 3.89
C LEU A 91 3.77 -8.02 5.36
#